data_AF-A0A358SJG8-F1
#
_entry.id   AF-A0A358SJG8-F1
#
_cell.length_a   1.000
_cell.length_b   1.000
_cell.length_c   1.000
_cell.angle_alpha   90.00
_cell.angle_beta   90.00
_cell.angle_gamma   90.00
#
_symmetry.space_group_name_H-M   'P 1'
#
loop_
_entity.id
_entity.type
_entity.pdbx_description
1 polymer ?
#
loop_
_entity_poly.entity_id
_entity_poly.type
_entity_poly.pdbx_seq_one_letter_code
_entity_poly.pdbx_strand_id
1 'polypeptide(L)'
;MKLPRLAIADPGLSSLRIAARAAIVMPAVFAVASQLIRQPQTEAFAAFGAFAMLVLTDFSGPPVSRFTAYLSLALTGAVLVVAGTLCSANPWLAAAAMAVAGFVILFSGVINGYFAAGGTAAILAFVLSVAVPVPASAIPWRLAGWGLAAAAALCAVMLMW
;
A
#
# COMPACT_ATOMS: atom_id res chain seq x y z
N MET A 1 -17.45 7.30 40.66
CA MET A 1 -16.65 6.39 39.83
C MET A 1 -15.72 7.22 38.94
N LYS A 2 -14.40 7.22 39.19
CA LYS A 2 -13.43 7.83 38.27
C LYS A 2 -13.11 6.77 37.21
N LEU A 3 -13.58 6.98 35.98
CA LEU A 3 -13.20 6.11 34.87
C LEU A 3 -11.67 6.17 34.73
N PRO A 4 -10.96 5.03 34.69
CA PRO A 4 -9.53 5.04 34.45
C PRO A 4 -9.29 5.73 33.12
N ARG A 5 -8.54 6.84 33.12
CA ARG A 5 -8.07 7.44 31.87
C ARG A 5 -7.22 6.39 31.19
N LEU A 6 -7.71 5.87 30.06
CA LEU A 6 -6.88 5.15 29.09
C LEU A 6 -5.83 6.15 28.62
N ALA A 7 -4.71 6.24 29.34
CA ALA A 7 -3.54 6.96 28.91
C ALA A 7 -2.98 6.17 27.74
N ILE A 8 -3.41 6.54 26.52
CA ILE A 8 -2.87 6.00 25.28
C ILE A 8 -1.38 6.33 25.29
N ALA A 9 -0.56 5.32 25.51
CA ALA A 9 0.89 5.45 25.44
C ALA A 9 1.29 5.54 23.97
N ASP A 10 1.61 6.75 23.50
CA ASP A 10 2.21 7.00 22.18
C ASP A 10 3.59 7.65 22.36
N PRO A 11 4.64 6.84 22.65
CA PRO A 11 6.00 7.35 22.80
C PRO A 11 6.44 8.13 21.55
N GLY A 12 6.82 9.38 21.73
CA GLY A 12 7.29 10.24 20.63
C GLY A 12 6.22 10.64 19.60
N LEU A 13 4.92 10.42 19.90
CA LEU A 13 3.79 10.69 18.99
C LEU A 13 3.86 9.91 17.67
N SER A 14 4.56 8.78 17.64
CA SER A 14 4.79 7.98 16.44
C SER A 14 3.50 7.59 15.72
N SER A 15 2.51 7.11 16.48
CA SER A 15 1.22 6.67 15.94
C SER A 15 0.43 7.89 15.43
N LEU A 16 0.47 9.00 16.16
CA LEU A 16 -0.18 10.24 15.75
C LEU A 16 0.41 10.80 14.45
N ARG A 17 1.74 10.75 14.25
CA ARG A 17 2.38 11.25 13.02
C ARG A 17 1.98 10.41 11.81
N ILE A 18 2.01 9.08 11.95
CA ILE A 18 1.58 8.15 10.90
C ILE A 18 0.13 8.43 10.53
N ALA A 19 -0.76 8.53 11.52
CA ALA A 19 -2.17 8.81 11.31
C ALA A 19 -2.42 10.19 10.70
N ALA A 20 -1.73 11.24 11.17
CA ALA A 20 -1.88 12.59 10.64
C ALA A 20 -1.42 12.69 9.18
N ARG A 21 -0.27 12.08 8.86
CA ARG A 21 0.25 12.01 7.48
C ARG A 21 -0.73 11.28 6.58
N ALA A 22 -1.24 10.13 7.02
CA ALA A 22 -2.27 9.37 6.31
C ALA A 22 -3.54 10.19 6.07
N ALA A 23 -4.04 10.89 7.09
CA ALA A 23 -5.25 11.69 7.04
C ALA A 23 -5.16 12.88 6.07
N ILE A 24 -3.95 13.39 5.82
CA ILE A 24 -3.74 14.48 4.85
C ILE A 24 -3.51 13.92 3.45
N VAL A 25 -2.62 12.92 3.33
CA VAL A 25 -2.13 12.48 2.02
C VAL A 25 -3.14 11.59 1.30
N MET A 26 -3.87 10.70 2.00
CA MET A 26 -4.84 9.83 1.34
C MET A 26 -5.99 10.59 0.68
N PRO A 27 -6.67 11.54 1.36
CA PRO A 27 -7.75 12.28 0.71
C PRO A 27 -7.22 13.16 -0.43
N ALA A 28 -6.02 13.73 -0.29
CA ALA A 28 -5.40 14.52 -1.37
C ALA A 28 -5.11 13.66 -2.61
N VAL A 29 -4.50 12.49 -2.42
CA VAL A 29 -4.22 11.51 -3.48
C VAL A 29 -5.50 11.03 -4.15
N PHE A 30 -6.53 10.71 -3.35
CA PHE A 30 -7.84 10.32 -3.85
C PHE A 30 -8.52 11.46 -4.62
N ALA A 31 -8.43 12.71 -4.13
CA ALA A 31 -8.97 13.88 -4.82
C ALA A 31 -8.27 14.12 -6.17
N VAL A 32 -6.94 13.97 -6.23
CA VAL A 32 -6.20 14.07 -7.50
C VAL A 32 -6.63 12.98 -8.48
N ALA A 33 -6.72 11.72 -8.02
CA ALA A 33 -7.13 10.62 -8.88
C ALA A 33 -8.57 10.80 -9.41
N SER A 34 -9.49 11.21 -8.53
CA SER A 34 -10.92 11.36 -8.88
C SER A 34 -11.23 12.60 -9.70
N GLN A 35 -10.58 13.73 -9.44
CA GLN A 35 -10.86 14.98 -10.14
C GLN A 35 -10.05 15.13 -11.43
N LEU A 36 -8.79 14.70 -11.43
CA LEU A 36 -7.87 14.93 -12.55
C LEU A 36 -7.86 13.78 -13.55
N ILE A 37 -7.82 12.53 -13.07
CA ILE A 37 -7.72 11.34 -13.94
C ILE A 37 -9.11 10.79 -14.28
N ARG A 38 -10.08 10.91 -13.34
CA ARG A 38 -11.50 10.55 -13.53
C ARG A 38 -11.69 9.11 -14.02
N GLN A 39 -10.89 8.20 -13.48
CA GLN A 39 -10.91 6.78 -13.84
C GLN A 39 -11.07 5.94 -12.56
N PRO A 40 -12.15 5.14 -12.43
CA PRO A 40 -12.49 4.45 -11.17
C PRO A 40 -11.39 3.53 -10.64
N GLN A 41 -10.65 2.88 -11.53
CA GLN A 41 -9.55 1.99 -11.14
C GLN A 41 -8.37 2.77 -10.58
N THR A 42 -8.00 3.87 -11.22
CA THR A 42 -6.93 4.74 -10.74
C THR A 42 -7.29 5.28 -9.36
N GLU A 43 -8.54 5.68 -9.14
CA GLU A 43 -9.05 6.17 -7.85
C GLU A 43 -8.91 5.14 -6.73
N ALA A 44 -9.37 3.92 -6.97
CA ALA A 44 -9.28 2.84 -5.99
C ALA A 44 -7.82 2.51 -5.66
N PHE A 45 -6.97 2.33 -6.68
CA PHE A 45 -5.55 2.04 -6.48
C PHE A 45 -4.79 3.19 -5.83
N ALA A 46 -5.18 4.45 -6.09
CA ALA A 46 -4.60 5.62 -5.45
C ALA A 46 -4.93 5.65 -3.94
N ALA A 47 -6.20 5.46 -3.57
CA ALA A 47 -6.61 5.47 -2.16
C ALA A 47 -6.03 4.28 -1.38
N PHE A 48 -6.26 3.05 -1.86
CA PHE A 48 -5.79 1.84 -1.19
C PHE A 48 -4.26 1.70 -1.24
N GLY A 49 -3.61 2.17 -2.31
CA GLY A 49 -2.15 2.21 -2.39
C GLY A 49 -1.55 3.18 -1.37
N ALA A 50 -2.14 4.36 -1.21
CA ALA A 50 -1.70 5.31 -0.19
C ALA A 50 -1.92 4.71 1.22
N PHE A 51 -3.03 4.00 1.44
CA PHE A 51 -3.29 3.24 2.65
C PHE A 51 -2.27 2.15 2.94
N ALA A 52 -1.98 1.32 1.94
CA ALA A 52 -0.96 0.28 2.02
C ALA A 52 0.36 0.88 2.51
N MET A 53 0.83 1.94 1.84
CA MET A 53 2.17 2.49 2.09
C MET A 53 2.25 3.35 3.35
N LEU A 54 1.22 4.14 3.67
CA LEU A 54 1.32 5.09 4.78
C LEU A 54 0.88 4.53 6.12
N VAL A 55 -0.02 3.53 6.13
CA VAL A 55 -0.65 3.02 7.36
C VAL A 55 -0.28 1.58 7.65
N LEU A 56 -0.23 0.71 6.63
CA LEU A 56 0.06 -0.71 6.84
C LEU A 56 1.55 -1.03 6.92
N THR A 57 2.42 -0.06 6.63
CA THR A 57 3.87 -0.21 6.65
C THR A 57 4.53 0.85 7.49
N ASP A 58 5.42 0.39 8.36
CA ASP A 58 6.37 1.23 9.07
C ASP A 58 7.79 0.69 8.89
N PHE A 59 8.57 1.38 8.04
CA PHE A 59 9.98 1.11 7.88
C PHE A 59 10.78 2.05 8.78
N SER A 60 11.47 1.48 9.76
CA SER A 60 12.40 2.20 10.64
C SER A 60 13.81 2.32 10.04
N GLY A 61 14.68 3.15 10.64
CA GLY A 61 16.10 3.24 10.28
C GLY A 61 16.50 4.54 9.55
N PRO A 62 17.74 4.61 9.03
CA PRO A 62 18.26 5.79 8.32
C PRO A 62 17.41 6.16 7.10
N PRO A 63 17.33 7.46 6.73
CA PRO A 63 16.45 7.94 5.66
C PRO A 63 16.69 7.22 4.32
N VAL A 64 17.94 6.90 3.98
CA VAL A 64 18.30 6.16 2.76
C VAL A 64 17.77 4.72 2.78
N SER A 65 17.84 4.03 3.92
CA SER A 65 17.29 2.68 4.09
C SER A 65 15.77 2.69 3.98
N ARG A 66 15.10 3.70 4.57
CA ARG A 66 13.65 3.86 4.47
C ARG A 66 13.22 4.13 3.03
N PHE A 67 13.91 5.03 2.33
CA PHE A 67 13.63 5.36 0.94
C PHE A 67 13.73 4.12 0.05
N THR A 68 14.82 3.35 0.18
CA THR A 68 15.02 2.12 -0.60
C THR A 68 13.97 1.05 -0.26
N ALA A 69 13.58 0.92 1.01
CA ALA A 69 12.51 0.01 1.43
C ALA A 69 11.16 0.38 0.80
N TYR A 70 10.72 1.64 0.91
CA TYR A 70 9.48 2.09 0.28
C TYR A 70 9.52 2.00 -1.26
N LEU A 71 10.66 2.31 -1.88
CA LEU A 71 10.83 2.17 -3.32
C LEU A 71 10.74 0.69 -3.74
N SER A 72 11.38 -0.21 -3.00
CA SER A 72 11.30 -1.66 -3.26
C SER A 72 9.86 -2.17 -3.12
N LEU A 73 9.12 -1.68 -2.13
CA LEU A 73 7.71 -2.00 -1.95
C LEU A 73 6.85 -1.45 -3.09
N ALA A 74 7.12 -0.22 -3.55
CA ALA A 74 6.42 0.37 -4.68
C ALA A 74 6.63 -0.45 -5.97
N LEU A 75 7.87 -0.85 -6.26
CA LEU A 75 8.20 -1.67 -7.43
C LEU A 75 7.59 -3.08 -7.32
N THR A 76 7.72 -3.72 -6.17
CA THR A 76 7.16 -5.05 -5.92
C THR A 76 5.63 -5.02 -6.00
N GLY A 77 5.00 -4.00 -5.41
CA GLY A 77 3.57 -3.76 -5.51
C GLY A 77 3.13 -3.57 -6.96
N ALA A 78 3.86 -2.82 -7.78
CA ALA A 78 3.55 -2.68 -9.20
C ALA A 78 3.57 -4.03 -9.94
N VAL A 79 4.57 -4.88 -9.68
CA VAL A 79 4.64 -6.24 -10.24
C VAL A 79 3.44 -7.08 -9.78
N LEU A 80 3.11 -7.02 -8.49
CA LEU A 80 1.96 -7.72 -7.92
C LEU A 80 0.63 -7.25 -8.54
N VAL A 81 0.47 -5.95 -8.80
CA VAL A 81 -0.72 -5.39 -9.44
C VAL A 81 -0.86 -5.90 -10.88
N VAL A 82 0.23 -5.96 -11.64
CA VAL A 82 0.22 -6.54 -12.99
C VAL A 82 -0.16 -8.01 -12.93
N ALA A 83 0.52 -8.79 -12.08
CA ALA A 83 0.28 -10.22 -11.95
C ALA A 83 -1.16 -10.53 -11.50
N GLY A 84 -1.67 -9.85 -10.47
CA GLY A 84 -3.03 -10.06 -9.99
C GLY A 84 -4.09 -9.64 -11.00
N THR A 85 -3.84 -8.59 -11.80
CA THR A 85 -4.74 -8.22 -12.90
C THR A 85 -4.80 -9.32 -13.96
N LEU A 86 -3.68 -9.93 -14.33
CA LEU A 86 -3.64 -11.04 -15.29
C LEU A 86 -4.33 -12.30 -14.75
N CYS A 87 -4.19 -12.59 -13.45
CA CYS A 87 -4.84 -13.73 -12.81
C CYS A 87 -6.35 -13.51 -12.57
N SER A 88 -6.83 -12.27 -12.58
CA SER A 88 -8.23 -11.91 -12.25
C SER A 88 -9.27 -12.44 -13.24
N ALA A 89 -8.84 -12.88 -14.45
CA ALA A 89 -9.73 -13.38 -15.48
C ALA A 89 -10.40 -14.73 -15.14
N ASN A 90 -9.79 -15.54 -14.27
CA ASN A 90 -10.33 -16.82 -13.85
C ASN A 90 -10.37 -16.91 -12.31
N PRO A 91 -11.55 -17.13 -11.68
CA PRO A 91 -11.68 -17.11 -10.23
C PRO A 91 -10.86 -18.21 -9.53
N TRP A 92 -10.68 -19.37 -10.15
CA TRP A 92 -9.84 -20.44 -9.60
C TRP A 92 -8.36 -20.06 -9.64
N LEU A 93 -7.93 -19.45 -10.76
CA LEU A 93 -6.56 -18.94 -10.89
C LEU A 93 -6.31 -17.79 -9.90
N ALA A 94 -7.28 -16.89 -9.74
CA ALA A 94 -7.24 -15.80 -8.76
C ALA A 94 -7.08 -16.32 -7.33
N ALA A 95 -7.88 -17.31 -6.93
CA ALA A 95 -7.79 -17.92 -5.60
C ALA A 95 -6.44 -18.60 -5.37
N ALA A 96 -5.96 -19.39 -6.34
CA ALA A 96 -4.66 -20.05 -6.24
C ALA A 96 -3.51 -19.04 -6.21
N ALA A 97 -3.53 -18.01 -7.07
CA ALA A 97 -2.53 -16.96 -7.10
C ALA A 97 -2.51 -16.17 -5.80
N MET A 98 -3.67 -15.89 -5.20
CA MET A 98 -3.78 -15.25 -3.89
C MET A 98 -3.18 -16.10 -2.77
N ALA A 99 -3.46 -17.41 -2.75
CA ALA A 99 -2.87 -18.31 -1.77
C ALA A 99 -1.34 -18.35 -1.88
N VAL A 100 -0.81 -18.46 -3.11
CA VAL A 100 0.63 -18.50 -3.36
C VAL A 100 1.29 -17.16 -3.05
N ALA A 101 0.75 -16.04 -3.53
CA ALA A 101 1.31 -14.71 -3.28
C ALA A 101 1.29 -14.37 -1.78
N GLY A 102 0.17 -14.63 -1.09
CA GLY A 102 0.05 -14.44 0.35
C GLY A 102 1.08 -15.28 1.11
N PHE A 103 1.21 -16.57 0.76
CA PHE A 103 2.20 -17.45 1.38
C PHE A 103 3.63 -16.93 1.18
N VAL A 104 4.01 -16.60 -0.06
CA VAL A 104 5.36 -16.11 -0.38
C VAL A 104 5.67 -14.79 0.35
N ILE A 105 4.74 -13.85 0.37
CA ILE A 105 4.93 -12.55 1.03
C ILE A 105 5.06 -12.73 2.55
N LEU A 106 4.17 -13.50 3.17
CA LEU A 106 4.22 -13.76 4.61
C LEU A 106 5.49 -14.53 4.99
N PHE A 107 5.87 -15.55 4.20
CA PHE A 107 7.06 -16.35 4.45
C PHE A 107 8.36 -15.54 4.27
N SER A 108 8.39 -14.58 3.33
CA SER A 108 9.53 -13.67 3.15
C SER A 108 9.84 -12.85 4.40
N GLY A 109 8.85 -12.61 5.26
CA GLY A 109 9.03 -11.95 6.55
C GLY A 109 9.97 -12.68 7.51
N VAL A 110 10.20 -13.99 7.33
CA VAL A 110 11.16 -14.77 8.13
C VAL A 110 12.61 -14.39 7.79
N ILE A 111 12.87 -13.88 6.59
CA ILE A 111 14.22 -13.55 6.11
C ILE A 111 14.69 -12.22 6.67
N ASN A 112 13.82 -11.21 6.69
CA ASN A 112 14.17 -9.86 7.12
C ASN A 112 12.95 -9.10 7.67
N GLY A 113 13.14 -8.36 8.76
CA GLY A 113 12.10 -7.52 9.37
C GLY A 113 11.50 -6.48 8.42
N TYR A 114 12.25 -5.99 7.43
CA TYR A 114 11.70 -5.11 6.39
C TYR A 114 10.66 -5.84 5.51
N PHE A 115 10.87 -7.11 5.16
CA PHE A 115 9.84 -7.86 4.42
C PHE A 115 8.60 -8.09 5.28
N ALA A 116 8.79 -8.37 6.57
CA ALA A 116 7.68 -8.52 7.51
C ALA A 116 6.86 -7.22 7.65
N ALA A 117 7.54 -6.08 7.78
CA ALA A 117 6.90 -4.77 7.83
C ALA A 117 6.15 -4.43 6.53
N GLY A 118 6.72 -4.80 5.37
CA GLY A 118 6.15 -4.62 4.02
C GLY A 118 4.97 -5.53 3.66
N GLY A 119 4.84 -6.67 4.35
CA GLY A 119 4.02 -7.79 3.89
C GLY A 119 2.54 -7.44 3.72
N THR A 120 1.94 -6.81 4.73
CA THR A 120 0.52 -6.47 4.71
C THR A 120 0.18 -5.48 3.59
N ALA A 121 1.06 -4.51 3.33
CA ALA A 121 0.91 -3.55 2.24
C ALA A 121 1.00 -4.22 0.86
N ALA A 122 1.97 -5.13 0.68
CA ALA A 122 2.13 -5.88 -0.56
C ALA A 122 0.94 -6.81 -0.83
N ILE A 123 0.43 -7.48 0.21
CA ILE A 123 -0.78 -8.31 0.11
C ILE A 123 -1.97 -7.48 -0.31
N LEU A 124 -2.18 -6.29 0.29
CA LEU A 124 -3.30 -5.42 -0.08
C LEU A 124 -3.24 -5.00 -1.56
N ALA A 125 -2.05 -4.67 -2.08
CA ALA A 125 -1.87 -4.33 -3.49
C ALA A 125 -2.27 -5.48 -4.41
N PHE A 126 -1.87 -6.71 -4.07
CA PHE A 126 -2.24 -7.91 -4.83
C PHE A 126 -3.74 -8.21 -4.73
N VAL A 127 -4.30 -8.23 -3.52
CA VAL A 127 -5.72 -8.51 -3.24
C VAL A 127 -6.62 -7.60 -4.05
N LEU A 128 -6.36 -6.30 -4.04
CA LEU A 128 -7.17 -5.34 -4.78
C LEU A 128 -7.16 -5.63 -6.29
N SER A 129 -6.00 -5.99 -6.83
CA SER A 129 -5.85 -6.30 -8.25
C SER A 129 -6.50 -7.61 -8.67
N VAL A 130 -6.45 -8.64 -7.82
CA VAL A 130 -6.97 -9.97 -8.16
C VAL A 130 -8.49 -10.08 -7.92
N ALA A 131 -9.02 -9.32 -6.95
CA ALA A 131 -10.43 -9.38 -6.56
C ALA A 131 -11.38 -8.74 -7.58
N VAL A 132 -10.89 -7.84 -8.42
CA VAL A 132 -11.71 -7.14 -9.41
C VAL A 132 -11.31 -7.60 -10.82
N PRO A 133 -12.14 -8.42 -11.49
CA PRO A 133 -11.87 -8.88 -12.85
C PRO A 133 -11.91 -7.71 -13.85
N VAL A 134 -10.82 -7.50 -14.58
CA VAL A 134 -10.69 -6.41 -15.56
C VAL A 134 -9.79 -6.86 -16.72
N PRO A 135 -10.05 -6.44 -17.97
CA PRO A 135 -9.16 -6.73 -19.09
C PRO A 135 -7.74 -6.20 -18.89
N ALA A 136 -6.76 -6.87 -19.49
CA ALA A 136 -5.34 -6.51 -19.41
C ALA A 136 -5.02 -5.09 -19.95
N SER A 137 -5.86 -4.55 -20.83
CA SER A 137 -5.75 -3.17 -21.32
C SER A 137 -5.88 -2.12 -20.21
N ALA A 138 -6.40 -2.50 -19.04
CA ALA A 138 -6.60 -1.60 -17.92
C ALA A 138 -5.43 -1.59 -16.92
N ILE A 139 -4.42 -2.44 -17.11
CA ILE A 139 -3.19 -2.47 -16.31
C ILE A 139 -2.55 -1.07 -16.18
N PRO A 140 -2.43 -0.25 -17.25
CA PRO A 140 -1.85 1.09 -17.13
C PRO A 140 -2.60 1.99 -16.14
N TRP A 141 -3.93 1.89 -16.07
CA TRP A 141 -4.74 2.69 -15.15
C TRP A 141 -4.54 2.29 -13.69
N ARG A 142 -4.44 0.98 -13.42
CA ARG A 142 -4.13 0.46 -12.08
C ARG A 142 -2.73 0.86 -11.64
N LEU A 143 -1.76 0.74 -12.54
CA LEU A 143 -0.38 1.16 -12.30
C LEU A 143 -0.25 2.67 -12.12
N ALA A 144 -1.03 3.48 -12.84
CA ALA A 144 -1.07 4.92 -12.64
C ALA A 144 -1.57 5.28 -11.23
N GLY A 145 -2.64 4.62 -10.75
CA GLY A 145 -3.15 4.82 -9.40
C GLY A 145 -2.14 4.40 -8.33
N TRP A 146 -1.55 3.22 -8.48
CA TRP A 146 -0.50 2.72 -7.59
C TRP A 146 0.74 3.62 -7.60
N GLY A 147 1.19 4.05 -8.78
CA GLY A 147 2.35 4.94 -8.94
C GLY A 147 2.12 6.32 -8.32
N LEU A 148 0.92 6.88 -8.48
CA LEU A 148 0.54 8.15 -7.86
C LEU A 148 0.51 8.04 -6.33
N ALA A 149 -0.11 6.98 -5.80
CA ALA A 149 -0.06 6.67 -4.38
C ALA A 149 1.37 6.50 -3.89
N ALA A 150 2.21 5.81 -4.66
CA ALA A 150 3.57 5.52 -4.28
C ALA A 150 4.44 6.76 -4.23
N ALA A 151 4.38 7.61 -5.25
CA ALA A 151 5.09 8.87 -5.28
C ALA A 151 4.65 9.78 -4.12
N ALA A 152 3.34 9.92 -3.89
CA ALA A 152 2.81 10.74 -2.81
C ALA A 152 3.22 10.21 -1.43
N ALA A 153 3.15 8.89 -1.22
CA ALA A 153 3.56 8.27 0.03
C ALA A 153 5.07 8.41 0.27
N LEU A 154 5.90 8.22 -0.75
CA LEU A 154 7.36 8.40 -0.66
C LEU A 154 7.71 9.85 -0.29
N CYS A 155 7.11 10.82 -0.98
CA CYS A 155 7.28 12.24 -0.67
C CYS A 155 6.83 12.55 0.76
N ALA A 156 5.68 12.03 1.18
CA ALA A 156 5.16 12.25 2.52
C ALA A 156 6.08 11.64 3.59
N VAL A 157 6.61 10.44 3.38
CA VAL A 157 7.49 9.79 4.36
C VAL A 157 8.85 10.49 4.45
N MET A 158 9.37 11.03 3.34
CA MET A 158 10.69 11.66 3.31
C MET A 158 10.66 13.14 3.73
N LEU A 159 9.58 13.86 3.43
CA LEU A 159 9.48 15.31 3.63
C LEU A 159 8.68 15.70 4.88
N MET A 160 7.79 14.83 5.36
CA MET A 160 7.02 15.08 6.57
C MET A 160 7.72 14.46 7.80
N TRP A 161 7.30 14.92 8.98
CA TRP A 161 7.89 14.70 10.30
C TRP A 161 7.74 13.26 10.87
#